data_AF-G0MPT6-F1
#
_entry.id   AF-G0MPT6-F1
#
_cell.length_a   1.000
_cell.length_b   1.000
_cell.length_c   1.000
_cell.angle_alpha   90.00
_cell.angle_beta   90.00
_cell.angle_gamma   90.00
#
_symmetry.space_group_name_H-M   'P 1'
#
loop_
_entity.id
_entity.type
_entity.pdbx_description
1 polymer ?
#
loop_
_entity_poly.entity_id
_entity_poly.type
_entity_poly.pdbx_seq_one_letter_code
_entity_poly.pdbx_strand_id
1 'polypeptide(L)'
;MFFQYAICISVLVRIIDSCIPTQQVESCSSCSPIYDTSCQGYQHPSASSYCLTSDEVPITYTLGPVADHSLPANTCSTRLDCPSGTVARVNINGIGYSMGNSDGSPTLTYCSETDGIWHSDVNGYIYDVSAIACQYP
;
A
#
# COMPACT_ATOMS: atom_id res chain seq x y z
N MET A 1 24.53 -49.43 3.67
CA MET A 1 24.34 -48.49 2.54
C MET A 1 22.92 -47.89 2.43
N PHE A 2 21.98 -48.18 3.34
CA PHE A 2 20.63 -47.58 3.32
C PHE A 2 20.47 -46.30 4.17
N PHE A 3 21.45 -45.99 5.03
CA PHE A 3 21.36 -44.86 5.98
C PHE A 3 21.74 -43.49 5.39
N GLN A 4 22.43 -43.47 4.24
CA GLN A 4 22.88 -42.23 3.59
C GLN A 4 21.77 -41.57 2.75
N TYR A 5 20.81 -42.36 2.24
CA TYR A 5 19.73 -41.88 1.37
C TYR A 5 18.61 -41.15 2.12
N ALA A 6 18.38 -41.51 3.39
CA ALA A 6 17.31 -40.91 4.20
C ALA A 6 17.59 -39.45 4.61
N ILE A 7 18.87 -39.09 4.75
CA ILE A 7 19.30 -37.75 5.15
C ILE A 7 19.18 -36.77 3.96
N CYS A 8 19.43 -37.21 2.72
CA CYS A 8 19.26 -36.35 1.54
C CYS A 8 17.80 -35.97 1.26
N ILE A 9 16.83 -36.84 1.59
CA ILE A 9 15.41 -36.56 1.31
C ILE A 9 14.82 -35.54 2.28
N SER A 10 15.31 -35.49 3.52
CA SER A 10 14.78 -34.59 4.56
C SER A 10 15.31 -33.15 4.47
N VAL A 11 16.41 -32.90 3.76
CA VAL A 11 16.96 -31.55 3.53
C VAL A 11 16.26 -30.82 2.38
N LEU A 12 15.75 -31.56 1.37
CA LEU A 12 15.07 -30.95 0.23
C LEU A 12 13.66 -30.40 0.55
N VAL A 13 13.02 -30.87 1.62
CA VAL A 13 11.66 -30.42 1.99
C VAL A 13 11.66 -29.09 2.76
N ARG A 14 12.81 -28.62 3.26
CA ARG A 14 12.91 -27.34 3.99
C ARG A 14 13.37 -26.15 3.15
N ILE A 15 13.38 -26.27 1.83
CA ILE A 15 13.76 -25.18 0.91
C ILE A 15 12.54 -24.61 0.15
N ILE A 16 11.32 -25.04 0.47
CA ILE A 16 10.09 -24.53 -0.17
C ILE A 16 9.42 -23.38 0.59
N ASP A 17 10.05 -22.87 1.66
CA ASP A 17 9.48 -21.80 2.51
C ASP A 17 10.21 -20.45 2.32
N SER A 18 10.67 -20.17 1.11
CA SER A 18 11.31 -18.89 0.79
C SER A 18 10.69 -18.34 -0.49
N CYS A 19 9.68 -17.48 -0.27
CA CYS A 19 8.91 -16.74 -1.27
C CYS A 19 7.99 -17.60 -2.14
N ILE A 20 6.86 -18.04 -1.57
CA ILE A 20 5.61 -17.98 -2.36
C ILE A 20 5.42 -16.48 -2.61
N PRO A 21 5.40 -15.97 -3.86
CA PRO A 21 4.81 -14.67 -4.11
C PRO A 21 3.32 -14.86 -3.84
N THR A 22 2.90 -14.63 -2.60
CA THR A 22 1.48 -14.50 -2.30
C THR A 22 0.97 -13.35 -3.15
N GLN A 23 -0.09 -13.65 -3.88
CA GLN A 23 -0.89 -12.76 -4.70
C GLN A 23 -0.34 -12.52 -6.12
N GLN A 24 -0.83 -13.36 -7.03
CA GLN A 24 -1.29 -12.86 -8.31
C GLN A 24 -2.47 -11.90 -8.02
N VAL A 25 -2.16 -10.70 -7.52
CA VAL A 25 -3.06 -9.56 -7.62
C VAL A 25 -3.24 -9.37 -9.12
N GLU A 26 -4.46 -9.27 -9.62
CA GLU A 26 -4.64 -8.65 -10.91
C GLU A 26 -4.03 -7.25 -10.80
N SER A 27 -2.82 -7.10 -11.35
CA SER A 27 -2.02 -5.90 -11.18
C SER A 27 -2.78 -4.75 -11.81
N CYS A 28 -3.02 -3.70 -11.02
CA CYS A 28 -3.54 -2.45 -11.54
C CYS A 28 -2.68 -2.00 -12.73
N SER A 29 -3.32 -1.68 -13.86
CA SER A 29 -2.64 -1.53 -15.15
C SER A 29 -2.53 -0.06 -15.56
N SER A 30 -3.63 0.68 -15.46
CA SER A 30 -3.70 2.11 -15.76
C SER A 30 -3.34 2.97 -14.54
N CYS A 31 -3.59 2.47 -13.34
CA CYS A 31 -3.33 3.18 -12.09
C CYS A 31 -1.88 2.97 -11.64
N SER A 32 -1.02 3.96 -11.82
CA SER A 32 0.35 3.91 -11.29
C SER A 32 0.33 3.91 -9.76
N PRO A 33 1.27 3.22 -9.08
CA PRO A 33 1.40 3.30 -7.62
C PRO A 33 1.45 4.75 -7.14
N ILE A 34 0.72 5.05 -6.06
CA ILE A 34 0.54 6.41 -5.52
C ILE A 34 1.30 6.66 -4.21
N TYR A 35 1.97 5.66 -3.63
CA TYR A 35 2.79 5.90 -2.46
C TYR A 35 3.93 6.88 -2.78
N ASP A 36 4.16 7.85 -1.91
CA ASP A 36 5.19 8.86 -2.13
C ASP A 36 6.60 8.24 -2.09
N THR A 37 7.23 8.17 -3.27
CA THR A 37 8.58 7.63 -3.44
C THR A 37 9.68 8.58 -2.95
N SER A 38 9.34 9.81 -2.56
CA SER A 38 10.27 10.77 -1.97
C SER A 38 10.49 10.58 -0.47
N CYS A 39 9.77 9.64 0.16
CA CYS A 39 9.94 9.28 1.57
C CYS A 39 11.31 8.64 1.83
N GLN A 40 11.97 9.06 2.91
CA GLN A 40 13.37 8.69 3.21
C GLN A 40 13.52 7.80 4.46
N GLY A 41 12.43 7.51 5.18
CA GLY A 41 12.43 6.65 6.36
C GLY A 41 12.79 7.34 7.67
N TYR A 42 12.64 6.60 8.78
CA TYR A 42 12.65 7.11 10.17
C TYR A 42 13.89 7.94 10.57
N GLN A 43 15.05 7.68 9.97
CA GLN A 43 16.32 8.29 10.37
C GLN A 43 16.89 9.30 9.36
N HIS A 44 16.11 9.66 8.35
CA HIS A 44 16.45 10.71 7.39
C HIS A 44 15.46 11.88 7.51
N PRO A 45 15.53 12.67 8.59
CA PRO A 45 14.63 13.78 8.82
C PRO A 45 15.11 15.00 8.01
N SER A 46 14.94 14.97 6.70
CA SER A 46 14.81 16.26 6.00
C SER A 46 13.42 16.81 6.34
N ALA A 47 13.33 18.13 6.54
CA ALA A 47 12.04 18.79 6.77
C ALA A 47 11.02 18.56 5.63
N SER A 48 11.50 18.03 4.49
CA SER A 48 10.73 17.70 3.29
C SER A 48 10.41 16.20 3.11
N SER A 49 11.01 15.27 3.87
CA SER A 49 10.86 13.81 3.65
C SER A 49 10.65 13.02 4.96
N TYR A 50 9.81 13.54 5.84
CA TYR A 50 9.50 13.00 7.18
C TYR A 50 8.47 11.83 7.15
N CYS A 51 8.58 10.93 6.17
CA CYS A 51 7.71 9.75 6.03
C CYS A 51 8.49 8.43 5.95
N LEU A 52 7.78 7.35 6.26
CA LEU A 52 8.21 5.98 6.03
C LEU A 52 8.30 5.68 4.52
N THR A 53 9.25 4.83 4.16
CA THR A 53 9.36 4.30 2.79
C THR A 53 8.26 3.29 2.49
N SER A 54 8.05 2.97 1.22
CA SER A 54 7.11 1.93 0.81
C SER A 54 7.48 0.53 1.32
N ASP A 55 8.74 0.28 1.65
CA ASP A 55 9.19 -1.01 2.20
C ASP A 55 8.86 -1.14 3.70
N GLU A 56 8.68 -0.01 4.39
CA GLU A 56 8.32 0.07 5.81
C GLU A 56 6.80 0.09 6.03
N VAL A 57 6.02 0.32 4.97
CA VAL A 57 4.55 0.35 5.01
C VAL A 57 3.98 -0.84 4.24
N PRO A 58 3.07 -1.64 4.82
CA PRO A 58 2.50 -2.80 4.16
C PRO A 58 1.44 -2.40 3.11
N ILE A 59 1.82 -1.59 2.12
CA ILE A 59 0.90 -1.13 1.08
C ILE A 59 0.67 -2.23 0.06
N THR A 60 -0.61 -2.54 -0.19
CA THR A 60 -1.02 -3.47 -1.23
C THR A 60 -2.09 -2.80 -2.08
N TYR A 61 -1.94 -2.91 -3.40
CA TYR A 61 -2.94 -2.49 -4.37
C TYR A 61 -3.72 -3.71 -4.82
N THR A 62 -5.04 -3.59 -4.90
CA THR A 62 -5.95 -4.66 -5.29
C THR A 62 -6.90 -4.14 -6.36
N LEU A 63 -6.92 -4.80 -7.52
CA LEU A 63 -7.93 -4.59 -8.54
C LEU A 63 -9.20 -5.38 -8.18
N GLY A 64 -10.33 -4.70 -8.11
CA GLY A 64 -11.61 -5.32 -7.84
C GLY A 64 -12.65 -4.35 -7.27
N PRO A 65 -13.88 -4.81 -7.02
CA PRO A 65 -14.93 -3.97 -6.47
C PRO A 65 -14.66 -3.63 -5.00
N VAL A 66 -14.95 -2.39 -4.62
CA VAL A 66 -14.89 -1.93 -3.22
C VAL A 66 -16.32 -1.79 -2.70
N ALA A 67 -16.81 -2.85 -2.05
CA ALA A 67 -18.23 -3.00 -1.71
C ALA A 67 -18.77 -1.91 -0.77
N ASP A 68 -17.98 -1.50 0.22
CA ASP A 68 -18.34 -0.46 1.19
C ASP A 68 -18.44 0.94 0.57
N HIS A 69 -17.94 1.14 -0.65
CA HIS A 69 -18.07 2.40 -1.39
C HIS A 69 -18.81 2.22 -2.73
N SER A 70 -19.44 1.06 -2.94
CA SER A 70 -20.15 0.72 -4.18
C SER A 70 -19.30 0.96 -5.45
N LEU A 71 -17.98 0.76 -5.37
CA LEU A 71 -17.08 0.95 -6.50
C LEU A 71 -17.05 -0.29 -7.40
N PRO A 72 -17.00 -0.10 -8.73
CA PRO A 72 -17.06 -1.20 -9.70
C PRO A 72 -15.80 -2.06 -9.71
N ALA A 73 -15.85 -3.21 -10.40
CA ALA A 73 -14.76 -4.18 -10.42
C ALA A 73 -13.47 -3.70 -11.11
N ASN A 74 -13.55 -2.66 -11.95
CA ASN A 74 -12.40 -2.04 -12.62
C ASN A 74 -11.68 -1.00 -11.73
N THR A 75 -11.76 -1.16 -10.41
CA THR A 75 -11.19 -0.22 -9.44
C THR A 75 -9.92 -0.81 -8.84
N CYS A 76 -8.78 -0.15 -9.06
CA CYS A 76 -7.59 -0.37 -8.28
C CYS A 76 -7.76 0.33 -6.92
N SER A 77 -7.51 -0.35 -5.82
CA SER A 77 -7.67 0.24 -4.49
C SER A 77 -6.60 -0.19 -3.51
N THR A 78 -6.37 0.65 -2.51
CA THR A 78 -5.54 0.36 -1.36
C THR A 78 -6.17 0.99 -0.12
N ARG A 79 -5.88 0.43 1.05
CA ARG A 79 -6.24 1.02 2.33
C ARG A 79 -4.96 1.39 3.03
N LEU A 80 -4.70 2.70 3.14
CA LEU A 80 -3.52 3.20 3.81
C LEU A 80 -3.72 3.05 5.32
N ASP A 81 -3.13 2.00 5.86
CA ASP A 81 -3.01 1.76 7.29
C ASP A 81 -1.55 1.97 7.71
N CYS A 82 -1.33 2.95 8.59
CA CYS A 82 0.01 3.42 8.93
C CYS A 82 0.53 2.76 10.22
N PRO A 83 1.79 2.31 10.25
CA PRO A 83 2.40 1.77 11.46
C PRO A 83 2.35 2.74 12.65
N SER A 84 2.34 2.19 13.86
CA SER A 84 2.31 2.98 15.10
C SER A 84 3.41 4.04 15.14
N GLY A 85 3.04 5.25 15.56
CA GLY A 85 3.93 6.41 15.59
C GLY A 85 3.89 7.26 14.32
N THR A 86 3.19 6.81 13.28
CA THR A 86 2.93 7.58 12.06
C THR A 86 1.44 7.77 11.81
N VAL A 87 1.10 8.73 10.94
CA VAL A 87 -0.25 9.10 10.55
C VAL A 87 -0.39 9.05 9.04
N ALA A 88 -1.56 8.63 8.58
CA ALA A 88 -1.92 8.66 7.17
C ALA A 88 -1.98 10.12 6.68
N ARG A 89 -1.28 10.39 5.57
CA ARG A 89 -1.30 11.67 4.87
C ARG A 89 -1.62 11.44 3.40
N VAL A 90 -2.49 12.30 2.87
CA VAL A 90 -2.87 12.29 1.46
C VAL A 90 -2.54 13.64 0.84
N ASN A 91 -1.89 13.65 -0.32
CA ASN A 91 -1.57 14.86 -1.06
C ASN A 91 -2.72 15.21 -1.99
N ILE A 92 -3.58 16.12 -1.53
CA ILE A 92 -4.78 16.54 -2.28
C ILE A 92 -4.36 17.52 -3.37
N ASN A 93 -4.79 17.25 -4.60
CA ASN A 93 -4.44 18.06 -5.76
C ASN A 93 -4.88 19.52 -5.57
N GLY A 94 -3.92 20.45 -5.68
CA GLY A 94 -4.16 21.89 -5.50
C GLY A 94 -4.21 22.38 -4.05
N ILE A 95 -4.08 21.49 -3.05
CA ILE A 95 -4.07 21.83 -1.61
C ILE A 95 -2.74 21.44 -0.96
N GLY A 96 -2.25 20.23 -1.22
CA GLY A 96 -1.08 19.65 -0.56
C GLY A 96 -1.45 18.57 0.46
N TYR A 97 -0.47 18.18 1.27
CA TYR A 97 -0.62 17.12 2.26
C TYR A 97 -1.62 17.46 3.37
N SER A 98 -2.66 16.64 3.47
CA SER A 98 -3.69 16.67 4.50
C SER A 98 -3.71 15.37 5.29
N MET A 99 -4.30 15.38 6.48
CA MET A 99 -4.52 14.16 7.26
C MET A 99 -5.50 13.23 6.53
N GLY A 100 -5.29 11.91 6.67
CA GLY A 100 -6.28 10.89 6.32
C GLY A 100 -7.45 10.87 7.31
N ASN A 101 -8.10 9.71 7.45
CA ASN A 101 -9.25 9.55 8.35
C ASN A 101 -8.89 9.90 9.80
N SER A 102 -9.69 10.81 10.38
CA SER A 102 -9.49 11.37 11.72
C SER A 102 -9.84 10.39 12.86
N ASP A 103 -10.62 9.36 12.55
CA ASP A 103 -10.97 8.28 13.48
C ASP A 103 -9.86 7.22 13.61
N GLY A 104 -8.77 7.35 12.85
CA GLY A 104 -7.66 6.41 12.81
C GLY A 104 -7.93 5.15 11.98
N SER A 105 -9.07 5.07 11.30
CA SER A 105 -9.33 3.98 10.35
C SER A 105 -8.41 4.09 9.11
N PRO A 106 -8.12 2.98 8.43
CA PRO A 106 -7.36 3.02 7.19
C PRO A 106 -8.03 3.91 6.14
N THR A 107 -7.26 4.80 5.53
CA THR A 107 -7.77 5.73 4.50
C THR A 107 -7.88 4.99 3.18
N LEU A 108 -9.11 4.84 2.65
CA LEU A 108 -9.31 4.21 1.35
C LEU A 108 -8.78 5.15 0.26
N THR A 109 -7.93 4.62 -0.61
CA THR A 109 -7.46 5.31 -1.81
C THR A 109 -7.67 4.40 -3.01
N TYR A 110 -8.33 4.90 -4.04
CA TYR A 110 -8.79 4.12 -5.19
C TYR A 110 -8.63 4.88 -6.50
N CYS A 111 -8.51 4.14 -7.58
CA CYS A 111 -8.36 4.65 -8.94
C CYS A 111 -9.12 3.73 -9.90
N SER A 112 -9.80 4.32 -10.87
CA SER A 112 -10.49 3.56 -11.91
C SER A 112 -9.50 3.24 -13.03
N GLU A 113 -9.47 1.99 -13.48
CA GLU A 113 -8.62 1.56 -14.59
C GLU A 113 -8.98 2.26 -15.93
N THR A 114 -10.11 2.98 -15.97
CA THR A 114 -10.57 3.74 -17.14
C THR A 114 -9.98 5.15 -17.21
N ASP A 115 -9.83 5.84 -16.07
CA ASP A 115 -9.40 7.25 -16.01
C ASP A 115 -7.97 7.40 -15.48
N GLY A 116 -7.48 6.44 -14.69
CA GLY A 116 -6.14 6.49 -14.10
C GLY A 116 -5.98 7.58 -13.02
N ILE A 117 -7.09 8.11 -12.49
CA ILE A 117 -7.08 9.18 -11.49
C ILE A 117 -7.27 8.57 -10.11
N TRP A 118 -6.41 8.95 -9.18
CA TRP A 118 -6.52 8.53 -7.80
C TRP A 118 -7.42 9.45 -6.99
N HIS A 119 -8.26 8.83 -6.19
CA HIS A 119 -9.13 9.45 -5.22
C HIS A 119 -8.88 8.86 -3.83
N SER A 120 -8.98 9.68 -2.79
CA SER A 120 -9.00 9.20 -1.40
C SER A 120 -10.31 9.58 -0.74
N ASP A 121 -10.93 8.63 -0.03
CA ASP A 121 -11.99 8.92 0.92
C ASP A 121 -11.35 9.33 2.25
N VAL A 122 -11.56 10.59 2.62
CA VAL A 122 -11.12 11.18 3.89
C VAL A 122 -12.35 11.63 4.66
N ASN A 123 -12.67 10.91 5.73
CA ASN A 123 -13.83 11.16 6.59
C ASN A 123 -15.18 11.22 5.81
N GLY A 124 -15.33 10.42 4.76
CA GLY A 124 -16.52 10.37 3.90
C GLY A 124 -16.52 11.42 2.78
N TYR A 125 -15.44 12.17 2.60
CA TYR A 125 -15.27 13.13 1.50
C TYR A 125 -14.25 12.61 0.50
N ILE A 126 -14.61 12.65 -0.78
CA ILE A 126 -13.75 12.19 -1.87
C ILE A 126 -12.90 13.34 -2.38
N TYR A 127 -11.59 13.12 -2.44
CA TYR A 127 -10.60 14.08 -2.94
C TYR A 127 -9.74 13.46 -4.03
N ASP A 128 -9.45 14.22 -5.08
CA ASP A 128 -8.42 13.85 -6.06
C ASP A 128 -7.04 14.01 -5.43
N VAL A 129 -6.24 12.96 -5.48
CA VAL A 129 -4.93 12.90 -4.82
C VAL A 129 -3.82 12.54 -5.80
N SER A 130 -2.60 12.98 -5.50
CA SER A 130 -1.41 12.69 -6.30
C SER A 130 -0.36 11.87 -5.58
N ALA A 131 -0.45 11.77 -4.25
CA ALA A 131 0.45 10.95 -3.44
C ALA A 131 -0.20 10.59 -2.11
N ILE A 132 0.21 9.48 -1.53
CA ILE A 132 -0.13 9.11 -0.15
C ILE A 132 1.13 8.67 0.60
N ALA A 133 1.17 8.91 1.91
CA ALA A 133 2.34 8.58 2.73
C ALA A 133 1.95 8.32 4.19
N CYS A 134 2.79 7.56 4.89
CA CYS A 134 2.76 7.49 6.35
C CYS A 134 3.82 8.44 6.90
N GLN A 135 3.40 9.56 7.47
CA GLN A 135 4.29 10.59 8.01
C GLN A 135 4.25 10.54 9.52
N TYR A 136 5.36 10.87 10.17
CA TYR A 136 5.33 11.13 11.60
C TYR A 136 4.51 12.42 11.88
N PRO A 137 3.80 12.51 13.01
CA PRO A 137 2.95 13.66 13.35
C PRO A 137 3.74 14.96 13.55
#